data_AF-A0A1F3SUJ0-F1
#
_entry.id   AF-A0A1F3SUJ0-F1
#
_cell.length_a   1.000
_cell.length_b   1.000
_cell.length_c   1.000
_cell.angle_alpha   90.00
_cell.angle_beta   90.00
_cell.angle_gamma   90.00
#
_symmetry.space_group_name_H-M   'P 1'
#
loop_
_entity.id
_entity.type
_entity.pdbx_description
1 polymer ?
#
loop_
_entity_poly.entity_id
_entity_poly.type
_entity_poly.pdbx_seq_one_letter_code
_entity_poly.pdbx_strand_id
1 'polypeptide(L)' 'MKLKTKKAAAKRFSFTATGKVKFKRAGKRHNLGHKNSAAKLKLRSAGYLADGDIKHIEKCMPYGK' A
#
# COMPACT_ATOMS: atom_id res chain seq x y z
N MET A 1 9.79 -23.48 13.62
CA MET A 1 9.38 -22.13 14.09
C MET A 1 8.59 -21.44 12.97
N LYS A 2 7.35 -21.01 13.21
CA LYS A 2 6.48 -20.40 12.19
C LYS A 2 6.92 -18.94 11.93
N LEU A 3 7.07 -18.55 10.66
CA LEU A 3 7.36 -17.14 10.32
C LEU A 3 6.22 -16.25 10.81
N LYS A 4 6.53 -15.06 11.35
CA LYS A 4 5.52 -14.11 11.81
C LYS A 4 5.27 -13.05 10.74
N THR A 5 4.00 -12.71 10.54
CA THR A 5 3.62 -11.57 9.69
C THR A 5 3.98 -10.26 10.39
N LYS A 6 4.70 -9.37 9.70
CA LYS A 6 4.96 -8.01 10.17
C LYS A 6 3.64 -7.22 10.20
N LYS A 7 3.04 -7.08 11.37
CA LYS A 7 1.73 -6.41 11.54
C LYS A 7 1.70 -4.97 11.01
N ALA A 8 2.84 -4.26 11.06
CA ALA A 8 2.96 -2.93 10.47
C ALA A 8 2.76 -2.92 8.95
N ALA A 9 3.24 -3.95 8.23
CA ALA A 9 3.02 -4.10 6.80
C ALA A 9 1.56 -4.51 6.51
N ALA A 10 1.03 -5.46 7.27
CA ALA A 10 -0.36 -5.93 7.11
C ALA A 10 -1.42 -4.83 7.32
N LYS A 11 -1.12 -3.78 8.09
CA LYS A 11 -2.00 -2.61 8.27
C LYS A 11 -1.97 -1.63 7.08
N ARG A 12 -0.97 -1.73 6.19
CA ARG A 12 -0.71 -0.75 5.13
C ARG A 12 -0.92 -1.30 3.72
N PHE A 13 -0.66 -2.59 3.54
CA PHE A 13 -0.69 -3.27 2.24
C PHE A 13 -1.71 -4.41 2.25
N SER A 14 -2.39 -4.61 1.13
CA SER A 14 -3.28 -5.76 0.90
C SER A 14 -3.05 -6.36 -0.47
N PHE A 15 -3.29 -7.66 -0.62
CA PHE A 15 -3.19 -8.35 -1.90
C PHE A 15 -4.54 -8.32 -2.63
N THR A 16 -4.52 -8.15 -3.95
CA THR A 16 -5.69 -8.39 -4.80
C THR A 16 -5.77 -9.86 -5.18
N ALA A 17 -6.94 -10.32 -5.64
CA ALA A 17 -7.11 -11.69 -6.15
C ALA A 17 -6.12 -12.04 -7.28
N THR A 18 -5.67 -11.04 -8.04
CA THR A 18 -4.68 -11.17 -9.12
C THR A 18 -3.22 -11.10 -8.66
N GLY A 19 -2.96 -11.00 -7.34
CA GLY A 19 -1.61 -10.97 -6.78
C GLY A 19 -0.93 -9.58 -6.73
N LYS A 20 -1.63 -8.50 -7.13
CA LYS A 20 -1.06 -7.15 -7.03
C LYS A 20 -1.13 -6.64 -5.60
N VAL A 21 -0.10 -5.90 -5.18
CA VAL A 21 -0.06 -5.25 -3.86
C VAL A 21 -0.71 -3.88 -3.93
N LYS A 22 -1.85 -3.74 -3.25
CA LYS A 22 -2.63 -2.51 -3.12
C LYS A 22 -2.19 -1.72 -1.87
N PHE A 23 -2.12 -0.41 -2.00
CA PHE A 23 -1.84 0.50 -0.88
C PHE A 23 -2.58 1.84 -0.99
N LYS A 24 -2.67 2.56 0.12
CA LYS A 24 -3.20 3.94 0.15
C LYS A 24 -2.08 4.93 -0.15
N ARG A 25 -2.28 5.81 -1.14
CA ARG A 25 -1.31 6.85 -1.52
C ARG A 25 -1.04 7.82 -0.35
N ALA A 26 0.22 8.24 -0.22
CA ALA A 26 0.66 9.15 0.83
C ALA A 26 0.27 10.61 0.54
N GLY A 27 0.33 11.48 1.56
CA GLY A 27 0.20 12.94 1.35
C GLY A 27 -1.23 13.50 1.37
N LYS A 28 -2.25 12.73 1.77
CA LYS A 28 -3.64 13.23 1.88
C LYS A 28 -4.09 13.60 3.31
N ARG A 29 -3.16 13.77 4.26
CA ARG A 29 -3.49 14.02 5.68
C ARG A 29 -3.70 15.49 6.02
N HIS A 30 -2.84 16.38 5.52
CA HIS A 30 -2.84 17.81 5.81
C HIS A 30 -2.38 18.62 4.58
N ASN A 31 -2.45 19.96 4.68
CA ASN A 31 -2.15 20.91 3.59
C ASN A 31 -3.00 20.65 2.34
N LEU A 32 -4.30 20.38 2.53
CA LEU A 32 -5.25 20.12 1.45
C LEU A 32 -5.76 21.41 0.78
N GLY A 33 -5.62 22.56 1.45
CA GLY A 33 -5.98 23.87 0.91
C GLY A 33 -5.12 24.25 -0.29
N HIS A 34 -3.79 24.07 -0.18
CA HIS A 34 -2.84 24.38 -1.25
C HIS A 34 -2.82 23.35 -2.40
N LYS A 35 -3.44 22.18 -2.22
CA LYS A 35 -3.44 21.11 -3.23
C LYS A 35 -4.63 21.28 -4.16
N ASN A 36 -4.36 21.24 -5.47
CA ASN A 36 -5.41 21.24 -6.48
C ASN A 36 -6.37 20.06 -6.29
N SER A 37 -7.61 20.21 -6.76
CA SER A 37 -8.65 19.20 -6.62
C SER A 37 -8.28 17.89 -7.32
N ALA A 38 -7.61 17.97 -8.47
CA ALA A 38 -7.14 16.81 -9.22
C ALA A 38 -6.14 15.95 -8.43
N ALA A 39 -5.16 16.55 -7.73
CA ALA A 39 -4.20 15.84 -6.90
C ALA A 39 -4.91 15.23 -5.68
N LYS A 40 -5.86 15.94 -5.06
CA LYS A 40 -6.65 15.38 -3.96
C LYS A 40 -7.44 14.13 -4.38
N LEU A 41 -7.98 14.12 -5.60
CA LEU A 41 -8.65 12.96 -6.20
C LEU A 41 -7.67 11.82 -6.50
N LYS A 42 -6.52 12.12 -7.11
CA LYS A 42 -5.46 11.13 -7.37
C LYS A 42 -4.94 10.48 -6.08
N LEU A 43 -4.77 11.25 -5.01
CA LEU A 43 -4.34 10.73 -3.70
C LEU A 43 -5.45 9.99 -2.94
N ARG A 44 -6.72 10.15 -3.34
CA ARG A 44 -7.85 9.40 -2.78
C ARG A 44 -7.86 7.95 -3.27
N SER A 45 -7.56 7.74 -4.55
CA SER A 45 -7.59 6.40 -5.13
C SER A 45 -6.43 5.54 -4.62
N ALA A 46 -6.68 4.24 -4.58
CA ALA A 46 -5.66 3.26 -4.22
C ALA A 46 -4.55 3.23 -5.28
N GLY A 47 -3.32 3.04 -4.81
CA GLY A 47 -2.17 2.76 -5.67
C GLY A 47 -1.85 1.27 -5.69
N TYR A 48 -1.11 0.87 -6.73
CA TYR A 48 -0.47 -0.43 -6.82
C TYR A 48 1.03 -0.23 -6.75
N LEU A 49 1.70 -1.12 -6.02
CA LEU A 49 3.14 -1.06 -5.85
C LEU A 49 3.83 -1.39 -7.18
N ALA A 50 5.01 -0.81 -7.40
CA ALA A 50 5.85 -1.18 -8.54
C ALA A 50 6.45 -2.58 -8.31
N ASP A 51 6.73 -3.29 -9.41
CA ASP A 51 7.11 -4.71 -9.35
C ASP A 51 8.38 -4.97 -8.52
N GLY A 52 9.32 -4.02 -8.48
CA GLY A 52 10.55 -4.12 -7.69
C GLY A 52 10.34 -4.18 -6.17
N ASP A 53 9.30 -3.53 -5.66
CA ASP A 53 9.03 -3.44 -4.23
C ASP A 53 8.18 -4.61 -3.71
N ILE A 54 7.49 -5.33 -4.60
CA ILE A 54 6.58 -6.43 -4.23
C ILE A 54 7.31 -7.51 -3.42
N LYS A 55 8.52 -7.89 -3.86
CA LYS A 55 9.35 -8.90 -3.18
C LYS A 55 9.67 -8.56 -1.72
N HIS A 56 9.76 -7.27 -1.39
CA HIS A 56 9.99 -6.82 0.00
C HIS A 56 8.75 -6.99 0.87
N ILE A 57 7.55 -6.76 0.30
CA ILE A 57 6.28 -6.92 1.00
C ILE A 57 5.95 -8.40 1.21
N GLU A 58 6.21 -9.27 0.24
CA GLU A 58 6.02 -10.72 0.36
C GLU A 58 6.86 -11.30 1.51
N LYS A 59 8.13 -10.88 1.64
CA LYS A 59 8.98 -11.26 2.77
C LYS A 59 8.43 -10.80 4.12
N CYS A 60 7.78 -9.63 4.17
CA CYS A 60 7.16 -9.11 5.39
C CYS A 60 5.84 -9.82 5.75
N MET A 61 5.16 -10.39 4.75
CA MET A 61 3.84 -11.00 4.88
C MET A 61 3.83 -12.41 4.25
N PRO A 62 4.48 -13.39 4.89
CA PRO A 62 4.66 -14.73 4.30
C PRO A 62 3.34 -15.51 4.11
N TYR A 63 2.24 -15.08 4.73
CA TYR A 63 0.89 -15.63 4.54
C TYR A 63 -0.07 -14.64 3.89
N GLY A 64 0.47 -13.53 3.36
CA GLY A 64 -0.31 -12.56 2.59
C GLY A 64 -0.41 -13.03 1.16
N LYS A 65 -1.30 -13.97 0.88
CA LYS A 65 -1.73 -14.32 -0.47
C LYS A 65 -3.17 -14.77 -0.42
#